data_AF-E8WJ40-F1
#
_entry.id   AF-E8WJ40-F1
#
_cell.length_a   1.000
_cell.length_b   1.000
_cell.length_c   1.000
_cell.angle_alpha   90.00
_cell.angle_beta   90.00
_cell.angle_gamma   90.00
#
_symmetry.space_group_name_H-M   'P 1'
#
loop_
_entity.id
_entity.type
_entity.pdbx_description
1 polymer ?
#
loop_
_entity_poly.entity_id
_entity_poly.type
_entity_poly.pdbx_seq_one_letter_code
_entity_poly.pdbx_strand_id
1 'polypeptide(L)' 'MLLEHLVEKAGRKPEHDWDAYYDWVVRAHAGREIDGYAFWQCQKCLTTNLLLFPARYGKCRCCELIHLP' A
#
# COMPACT_ATOMS: atom_id res chain seq x y z
N MET A 1 -14.66 -14.85 -12.22
CA MET A 1 -13.76 -15.79 -11.52
C MET A 1 -14.50 -16.26 -10.28
N LEU A 2 -14.62 -17.58 -10.04
CA LEU A 2 -15.26 -18.09 -8.82
C LEU A 2 -14.39 -17.78 -7.60
N LEU A 3 -15.02 -17.55 -6.44
CA LEU A 3 -14.33 -17.22 -5.18
C LEU A 3 -13.30 -18.30 -4.81
N GLU A 4 -13.65 -19.56 -5.02
CA GLU A 4 -12.80 -20.74 -4.76
C GLU A 4 -11.48 -20.64 -5.54
N HIS A 5 -11.55 -20.35 -6.85
CA HIS A 5 -10.35 -20.17 -7.67
C HIS A 5 -9.49 -18.98 -7.23
N LEU A 6 -10.10 -17.91 -6.68
CA LEU A 6 -9.36 -16.78 -6.13
C LEU A 6 -8.62 -17.15 -4.85
N VAL A 7 -9.26 -17.92 -3.96
CA VAL A 7 -8.64 -18.41 -2.72
C VAL A 7 -7.49 -19.36 -3.04
N GLU A 8 -7.68 -20.31 -3.95
CA GLU A 8 -6.61 -21.22 -4.38
C GLU A 8 -5.43 -20.47 -5.00
N LYS A 9 -5.70 -19.45 -5.82
CA LYS A 9 -4.66 -18.63 -6.43
C LYS A 9 -3.91 -17.79 -5.39
N ALA A 10 -4.62 -17.24 -4.39
CA ALA A 10 -4.02 -16.44 -3.33
C ALA A 10 -3.10 -17.26 -2.40
N GLY A 11 -3.35 -18.56 -2.25
CA GLY A 11 -2.50 -19.46 -1.46
C GLY A 11 -1.20 -19.87 -2.17
N ARG A 12 -1.06 -19.61 -3.47
CA ARG A 12 0.16 -19.95 -4.21
C ARG A 12 1.23 -18.88 -3.98
N LYS A 13 2.48 -19.31 -3.85
CA LYS A 13 3.62 -18.39 -3.83
C LYS A 13 3.60 -17.58 -5.15
N PRO A 14 3.67 -16.25 -5.09
CA PRO A 14 3.77 -15.44 -6.29
C PRO A 14 5.02 -15.81 -7.10
N GLU A 15 4.88 -15.83 -8.43
CA GLU A 15 6.00 -16.08 -9.36
C GLU A 15 7.03 -14.94 -9.35
N HIS A 16 6.59 -13.74 -8.97
CA HIS A 16 7.41 -12.54 -8.89
C HIS A 16 7.44 -12.01 -7.47
N ASP A 17 8.57 -11.45 -7.09
CA ASP A 17 8.73 -10.73 -5.84
C ASP A 17 8.06 -9.35 -5.95
N TRP A 18 6.76 -9.32 -5.66
CA TRP A 18 5.97 -8.09 -5.69
C TRP A 18 6.42 -7.10 -4.62
N ASP A 19 6.97 -7.56 -3.50
CA ASP A 19 7.44 -6.68 -2.44
C ASP A 19 8.67 -5.90 -2.92
N ALA A 20 9.63 -6.58 -3.55
CA ALA A 20 10.78 -5.93 -4.18
C ALA A 20 10.37 -4.97 -5.31
N TYR A 21 9.40 -5.38 -6.13
CA TYR A 21 8.87 -4.51 -7.19
C TYR A 21 8.23 -3.25 -6.62
N TYR A 22 7.36 -3.37 -5.60
CA TYR A 22 6.71 -2.22 -5.00
C TYR A 22 7.68 -1.32 -4.24
N ASP A 23 8.69 -1.87 -3.56
CA ASP A 23 9.73 -1.04 -2.93
C ASP A 23 10.49 -0.22 -3.96
N TRP A 24 10.90 -0.83 -5.09
CA TRP A 24 11.54 -0.11 -6.19
C TRP A 24 10.62 0.97 -6.77
N VAL A 25 9.36 0.66 -7.08
CA VAL A 25 8.38 1.63 -7.63
C VAL A 25 8.20 2.79 -6.66
N VAL A 26 7.98 2.52 -5.38
CA VAL A 26 7.75 3.57 -4.38
C VAL A 26 8.98 4.45 -4.23
N ARG A 27 10.19 3.87 -4.14
CA ARG A 27 11.44 4.64 -4.06
C ARG A 27 11.69 5.47 -5.31
N ALA A 28 11.44 4.94 -6.50
CA ALA A 28 11.59 5.65 -7.76
C ALA A 28 10.66 6.86 -7.89
N HIS A 29 9.43 6.75 -7.36
CA HIS A 29 8.41 7.80 -7.44
C HIS A 29 8.33 8.71 -6.21
N ALA A 30 9.02 8.40 -5.11
CA ALA A 30 8.98 9.20 -3.89
C ALA A 30 9.54 10.61 -4.09
N GLY A 31 10.46 10.82 -5.04
CA GLY A 31 11.09 12.11 -5.32
C GLY A 31 11.97 12.65 -4.17
N ARG A 32 12.21 11.83 -3.14
CA ARG A 32 13.02 12.12 -1.95
C ARG A 32 13.51 10.81 -1.33
N GLU A 33 14.51 10.90 -0.46
CA GLU A 33 14.86 9.77 0.40
C GLU A 33 13.72 9.47 1.39
N ILE A 34 13.43 8.18 1.55
CA ILE A 34 12.41 7.65 2.46
C ILE A 34 13.01 6.50 3.26
N ASP A 35 12.65 6.43 4.55
CA ASP A 35 13.08 5.35 5.45
C ASP A 35 12.26 4.08 5.22
N GLY A 36 11.04 4.25 4.69
CA GLY A 36 10.13 3.17 4.36
C GLY A 36 8.75 3.69 4.02
N TYR A 37 7.80 2.77 3.91
CA TYR A 37 6.40 3.10 3.65
C TYR A 37 5.46 2.10 4.33
N ALA A 38 4.21 2.51 4.52
CA ALA A 38 3.14 1.66 5.01
C ALA A 38 1.85 1.91 4.22
N PHE A 39 1.08 0.84 4.02
CA PHE A 39 -0.29 0.96 3.51
C PHE A 39 -1.26 1.08 4.68
N TRP A 40 -2.27 1.92 4.51
CA TRP A 40 -3.39 2.00 5.46
C TRP A 40 -4.72 2.14 4.72
N GLN A 41 -5.77 1.49 5.24
CA GLN A 41 -7.11 1.62 4.68
C GLN A 41 -7.89 2.69 5.44
N CYS A 42 -8.46 3.64 4.70
CA CYS A 42 -9.32 4.67 5.26
C CYS A 42 -10.60 4.07 5.83
N GLN A 43 -10.85 4.29 7.12
CA GLN A 43 -12.04 3.76 7.80
C GLN A 43 -13.35 4.43 7.36
N LYS A 44 -13.28 5.59 6.69
CA LYS A 44 -14.47 6.31 6.20
C LYS A 44 -14.89 5.91 4.78
N CYS A 45 -13.92 5.79 3.86
CA CYS A 45 -14.22 5.55 2.43
C CYS A 45 -13.52 4.31 1.85
N LEU A 46 -12.90 3.49 2.70
CA LEU A 46 -12.23 2.22 2.36
C LEU A 46 -11.10 2.33 1.33
N THR A 47 -10.68 3.55 0.99
CA THR A 47 -9.55 3.79 0.09
C THR A 47 -8.25 3.33 0.76
N THR A 48 -7.48 2.47 0.08
CA THR A 48 -6.11 2.12 0.48
C THR A 48 -5.16 3.25 0.12
N ASN A 49 -4.50 3.81 1.11
CA ASN A 49 -3.55 4.91 0.99
C ASN A 49 -2.13 4.43 1.29
N LEU A 50 -1.16 5.22 0.85
CA LEU A 50 0.26 5.02 1.11
C LEU A 50 0.74 6.13 2.05
N LEU A 51 1.52 5.76 3.07
CA LEU A 51 2.22 6.67 3.96
C LEU A 51 3.72 6.47 3.76
N LEU A 52 4.46 7.55 3.47
CA LEU A 52 5.91 7.52 3.32
C LEU A 52 6.57 8.02 4.61
N PHE A 53 7.43 7.21 5.24
CA PHE A 53 8.18 7.62 6.42
C PHE A 53 9.27 8.63 6.04
N PRO A 54 9.58 9.62 6.92
CA PRO A 54 9.15 9.75 8.32
C PRO A 54 7.91 10.67 8.52
N ALA A 55 6.93 10.65 7.61
CA ALA A 55 5.74 11.48 7.76
C ALA A 55 4.98 11.16 9.07
N ARG A 56 4.59 12.21 9.80
CA ARG A 56 3.90 12.12 11.10
C ARG A 56 2.42 11.76 10.99
N TYR A 57 1.83 11.96 9.82
CA TYR A 57 0.43 11.66 9.54
C TYR A 57 0.25 11.41 8.04
N GLY A 58 -0.79 10.65 7.70
CA GLY A 58 -1.27 10.47 6.33
C GLY A 58 -2.56 11.24 6.09
N LYS A 59 -2.84 11.57 4.82
CA LYS A 59 -4.14 12.11 4.39
C LYS A 59 -4.75 11.14 3.39
N CYS A 60 -6.01 10.77 3.57
CA CYS A 60 -6.73 9.95 2.60
C CYS A 60 -6.82 10.69 1.26
N ARG A 61 -6.36 10.08 0.18
CA ARG A 61 -6.40 10.67 -1.17
C ARG A 61 -7.82 10.87 -1.73
N CYS A 62 -8.82 10.25 -1.12
CA CYS A 62 -10.21 10.30 -1.58
C CYS A 62 -11.09 11.21 -0.73
N CYS A 63 -11.11 11.02 0.59
CA CYS A 63 -12.02 11.75 1.49
C CYS A 63 -11.32 12.69 2.46
N GLU A 64 -10.02 12.89 2.29
CA GLU A 64 -9.19 13.80 3.07
C GLU A 64 -9.05 13.50 4.57
N LEU A 65 -9.62 12.38 5.04
CA LEU A 65 -9.47 11.95 6.42
C LEU A 65 -8.00 11.81 6.81
N ILE A 66 -7.62 12.39 7.94
CA ILE A 66 -6.29 12.28 8.51
C ILE A 66 -6.11 10.93 9.21
N HIS A 67 -5.01 10.27 8.94
CA HIS A 67 -4.55 9.07 9.64
C HIS A 67 -3.33 9.43 10.49
N LEU A 68 -3.43 9.12 11.78
CA LEU A 68 -2.31 9.13 12.70
C LEU A 68 -1.83 7.68 12.83
N PRO A 69 -0.65 7.34 12.30
CA PRO A 69 -0.07 6.00 12.37
C PRO A 69 0.36 5.62 13.80
#